data_AF-A0A2E3B0K1-F1
#
_entry.id   AF-A0A2E3B0K1-F1
#
_cell.length_a   1.000
_cell.length_b   1.000
_cell.length_c   1.000
_cell.angle_alpha   90.00
_cell.angle_beta   90.00
_cell.angle_gamma   90.00
#
_symmetry.space_group_name_H-M   'P 1'
#
loop_
_entity.id
_entity.type
_entity.pdbx_description
1 polymer ?
#
loop_
_entity_poly.entity_id
_entity_poly.type
_entity_poly.pdbx_seq_one_letter_code
_entity_poly.pdbx_strand_id
1 'polypeptide(L)' 'MLKRIFFLSGIILFSGIVMNNAYAYIDPGTSSMLLQVIVGALVGVGITIKVYWEKIKFRIISRTKK' A
#
# COMPACT_ATOMS: atom_id res chain seq x y z
N MET A 1 3.18 -29.73 15.10
CA MET A 1 3.83 -29.07 13.93
C MET A 1 3.44 -29.70 12.59
N LEU A 2 3.54 -31.03 12.46
CA LEU A 2 3.33 -31.72 11.18
C LEU A 2 1.95 -31.47 10.53
N LYS A 3 0.86 -31.45 11.31
CA LYS A 3 -0.49 -31.14 10.80
C LYS A 3 -0.65 -29.74 10.20
N ARG A 4 0.08 -28.73 10.72
CA ARG A 4 0.06 -27.35 10.17
C ARG A 4 0.78 -27.29 8.82
N ILE A 5 1.86 -28.06 8.68
CA ILE A 5 2.64 -28.13 7.43
C ILE A 5 1.80 -28.78 6.32
N PHE A 6 1.11 -29.89 6.63
CA PHE A 6 0.18 -30.53 5.69
C PHE A 6 -1.02 -29.65 5.32
N PHE A 7 -1.51 -28.83 6.25
CA PHE A 7 -2.59 -27.88 5.97
C PHE A 7 -2.12 -26.75 5.04
N LEU A 8 -0.93 -26.20 5.29
CA LEU A 8 -0.34 -25.16 4.44
C LEU A 8 0.02 -25.68 3.04
N SER A 9 0.53 -26.91 2.92
CA SER A 9 0.84 -27.51 1.61
C SER A 9 -0.42 -27.77 0.79
N GLY A 10 -1.53 -28.16 1.41
CA GLY A 10 -2.82 -28.32 0.74
C GLY A 10 -3.36 -27.02 0.13
N ILE A 11 -3.22 -25.90 0.86
CA ILE A 11 -3.63 -24.56 0.39
C ILE A 11 -2.80 -24.13 -0.84
N ILE A 12 -1.49 -24.37 -0.79
CA ILE A 12 -0.57 -24.01 -1.88
C ILE A 12 -0.90 -24.79 -3.16
N LEU A 13 -1.10 -26.11 -3.04
CA LEU A 13 -1.43 -26.98 -4.17
C LEU A 13 -2.81 -26.68 -4.77
N PHE A 14 -3.79 -26.28 -3.96
CA PHE A 14 -5.11 -25.89 -4.42
C PHE A 14 -5.10 -24.59 -5.23
N SER A 15 -4.24 -23.63 -4.88
CA SER A 15 -4.16 -22.33 -5.58
C SER A 15 -3.69 -22.45 -7.05
N GLY A 16 -2.87 -23.45 -7.36
CA GLY A 16 -2.29 -23.64 -8.69
C GLY A 16 -3.24 -24.20 -9.75
N ILE A 17 -4.37 -24.79 -9.34
CA ILE A 17 -5.33 -25.46 -10.25
C ILE A 17 -6.44 -24.49 -10.72
N VAL A 18 -6.66 -23.39 -10.00
CA VAL A 18 -7.85 -22.51 -10.17
C VAL A 18 -7.59 -21.32 -11.11
N MET A 19 -6.34 -21.01 -11.46
CA MET A 19 -6.00 -19.82 -12.23
C MET A 19 -6.16 -20.03 -13.74
N ASN A 20 -7.38 -19.77 -14.24
CA ASN A 20 -7.63 -19.52 -15.65
C ASN A 20 -7.38 -18.03 -15.96
N ASN A 21 -6.96 -17.72 -17.19
CA ASN A 21 -6.46 -16.40 -17.60
C ASN A 21 -7.37 -15.22 -17.19
N ALA A 22 -6.96 -14.49 -16.15
CA ALA A 22 -7.71 -13.38 -15.58
C ALA A 22 -6.95 -12.06 -15.77
N TYR A 23 -7.06 -11.49 -16.96
CA TYR A 23 -6.24 -10.35 -17.41
C TYR A 23 -6.50 -9.02 -16.69
N ALA A 24 -7.57 -8.90 -15.90
CA ALA A 24 -7.93 -7.68 -15.16
C ALA A 24 -8.63 -7.97 -13.82
N TYR A 25 -8.36 -9.12 -13.21
CA TYR A 25 -8.96 -9.45 -11.91
C TYR A 25 -8.23 -8.72 -10.80
N ILE A 26 -8.92 -7.75 -10.18
CA ILE A 26 -8.49 -7.17 -8.93
C ILE A 26 -9.03 -8.08 -7.83
N ASP A 27 -8.21 -9.02 -7.38
CA ASP A 27 -8.57 -9.89 -6.27
C ASP A 27 -8.65 -9.10 -4.95
N PRO A 28 -9.40 -9.59 -3.94
CA PRO A 28 -9.55 -8.92 -2.65
C PRO A 28 -8.21 -8.60 -1.93
N GLY A 29 -7.16 -9.37 -2.19
CA GLY A 29 -5.80 -9.09 -1.69
C GLY A 29 -5.17 -7.90 -2.39
N THR A 30 -5.25 -7.85 -3.72
CA THR A 30 -4.77 -6.72 -4.53
C THR A 30 -5.50 -5.42 -4.20
N SER A 31 -6.82 -5.44 -4.02
CA SER A 31 -7.57 -4.24 -3.61
C SER A 31 -7.22 -3.79 -2.19
N SER A 32 -6.98 -4.72 -1.27
CA SER A 32 -6.49 -4.41 0.08
C SER A 32 -5.11 -3.73 0.05
N MET A 33 -4.20 -4.24 -0.78
CA MET A 33 -2.87 -3.66 -0.94
C MET A 33 -2.93 -2.26 -1.55
N LEU A 34 -3.81 -2.03 -2.54
CA LEU A 34 -4.03 -0.71 -3.12
C LEU A 34 -4.47 0.30 -2.06
N LEU A 35 -5.44 -0.07 -1.21
CA LEU A 35 -5.89 0.79 -0.11
C LEU A 35 -4.76 1.09 0.89
N GLN A 36 -3.94 0.10 1.22
CA GLN A 36 -2.78 0.30 2.11
C GLN A 36 -1.77 1.28 1.52
N VAL A 37 -1.47 1.20 0.22
CA VAL A 37 -0.57 2.13 -0.47
C VAL A 37 -1.15 3.55 -0.46
N ILE A 38 -2.44 3.71 -0.73
CA ILE A 38 -3.11 5.03 -0.71
C ILE A 38 -3.04 5.63 0.69
N VAL A 39 -3.41 4.87 1.71
CA VAL A 39 -3.37 5.34 3.11
C VAL A 39 -1.93 5.66 3.51
N GLY A 40 -0.98 4.79 3.19
CA GLY A 40 0.45 5.02 3.47
C GLY A 40 0.98 6.28 2.80
N ALA A 41 0.61 6.53 1.54
CA ALA A 41 0.98 7.74 0.82
C ALA A 41 0.38 9.00 1.46
N LEU A 42 -0.91 8.98 1.82
CA LEU A 42 -1.58 10.10 2.48
C LEU A 42 -0.94 10.44 3.83
N VAL A 43 -0.68 9.42 4.65
CA VAL A 43 0.00 9.58 5.95
C VAL A 43 1.42 10.11 5.73
N GLY A 44 2.17 9.55 4.78
CA GLY A 44 3.53 10.00 4.45
C GLY A 44 3.58 11.46 4.01
N VAL A 45 2.67 11.88 3.13
CA VAL A 45 2.53 13.28 2.71
C VAL A 45 2.18 14.18 3.89
N GLY A 46 1.20 13.79 4.71
CA GLY A 46 0.78 14.56 5.89
C GLY A 46 1.92 14.79 6.88
N ILE A 47 2.71 13.75 7.17
CA ILE A 47 3.88 13.84 8.03
C ILE A 47 4.95 14.73 7.38
N THR A 48 5.20 14.57 6.08
CA THR A 48 6.19 15.38 5.35
C THR A 48 5.82 16.86 5.42
N ILE A 49 4.57 17.23 5.18
CA ILE A 49 4.09 18.61 5.31
C ILE A 49 4.29 19.12 6.75
N LYS A 50 3.91 18.30 7.75
CA LYS A 50 4.06 18.66 9.17
C LYS A 50 5.52 18.94 9.54
N VAL A 51 6.45 18.07 9.12
CA VAL A 51 7.88 18.21 9.40
C VAL A 51 8.48 19.45 8.72
N TYR A 52 8.03 19.77 7.50
CA TYR A 52 8.55 20.86 6.71
C TYR A 52 7.76 22.17 6.84
N TRP A 53 6.76 22.25 7.74
CA TRP A 53 5.83 23.37 7.85
C TRP A 53 6.54 24.73 7.95
N GLU A 54 7.56 24.85 8.80
CA GLU A 54 8.33 26.10 8.95
C GLU A 54 9.09 26.47 7.67
N LYS A 55 9.69 25.49 7.00
CA LYS A 55 10.41 25.72 5.72
C LYS A 55 9.43 26.13 4.61
N ILE A 56 8.26 25.51 4.57
CA ILE A 56 7.17 25.83 3.63
C ILE A 56 6.69 27.26 3.88
N LYS A 57 6.34 27.62 5.12
CA LYS A 57 5.93 28.97 5.50
C LYS A 57 6.98 30.00 5.12
N PHE A 58 8.24 29.76 5.45
CA PHE A 58 9.34 30.66 5.11
C PHE A 58 9.46 30.87 3.60
N ARG A 59 9.38 29.79 2.80
CA ARG A 59 9.44 29.85 1.33
C ARG A 59 8.23 30.55 0.70
N ILE A 60 7.05 30.41 1.29
CA ILE A 60 5.85 31.10 0.81
C ILE A 60 5.92 32.60 1.16
N ILE A 61 6.21 32.93 2.41
CA ILE A 61 6.27 34.32 2.91
C ILE A 61 7.41 35.11 2.24
N SER A 62 8.59 34.50 2.06
CA SER A 62 9.71 35.14 1.37
C SER A 62 9.43 35.45 -0.10
N ARG A 63 8.52 34.71 -0.75
CA ARG A 63 8.09 35.01 -2.12
C ARG A 63 7.08 36.14 -2.22
N THR A 64 6.29 36.39 -1.18
CA THR A 64 5.32 37.50 -1.15
C THR A 64 5.96 38.86 -0.90
N LYS A 65 7.19 38.90 -0.34
CA LYS A 65 7.91 40.14 -0.03
C LYS A 65 8.79 40.69 -1.17
N LYS A 66 8.83 40.02 -2.31
CA LYS A 66 9.58 40.43 -3.51
C LYS A 66 8.60 40.80 -4.61
#